data_AF-A0A6H0KM02-F1
#
_entry.id   AF-A0A6H0KM02-F1
#
_cell.length_a   1.000
_cell.length_b   1.000
_cell.length_c   1.000
_cell.angle_alpha   90.00
_cell.angle_beta   90.00
_cell.angle_gamma   90.00
#
_symmetry.space_group_name_H-M   'P 1'
#
loop_
_entity.id
_entity.type
_entity.pdbx_description
1 polymer ?
#
loop_
_entity_poly.entity_id
_entity_poly.type
_entity_poly.pdbx_seq_one_letter_code
_entity_poly.pdbx_strand_id
1 'polypeptide(L)'
;MRNLFFLLCLNAFLFSCAGSSRESAQSAPSQVRNEDKTVIELLREISLLYDDYSLKYKEREREIWDNARTKSDINQFVKNENELTSKRNNEISKKLAALKGREIPVTVIPDSIFEVTGGKILNCTFSENEVALKMTFFVKLKKDFIPDFHYNMITKKYYAPKIPGLDIKFRNSEGETRDFPYSSYLFNFDKAKKEAVRGKAYAHKGDECNGLEPGISFVVRFGPSAHVSYSDLASIEASINH
;
A
#
# COMPACT_ATOMS: atom_id res chain seq x y z
N MET A 1 -47.98 19.45 -22.87
CA MET A 1 -48.99 18.43 -22.52
C MET A 1 -48.42 17.06 -22.84
N ARG A 2 -48.60 16.13 -21.91
CA ARG A 2 -48.08 14.75 -21.86
C ARG A 2 -48.53 13.90 -23.05
N ASN A 3 -47.69 12.96 -23.47
CA ASN A 3 -48.03 11.57 -23.83
C ASN A 3 -46.70 10.82 -24.10
N LEU A 4 -46.15 10.09 -23.12
CA LEU A 4 -46.34 8.64 -22.87
C LEU A 4 -45.99 7.78 -24.10
N PHE A 5 -44.74 7.31 -24.14
CA PHE A 5 -44.34 6.14 -24.93
C PHE A 5 -43.86 5.07 -23.94
N PHE A 6 -44.62 3.98 -23.87
CA PHE A 6 -44.41 2.81 -23.02
C PHE A 6 -44.49 1.58 -23.95
N LEU A 7 -43.42 0.79 -24.04
CA LEU A 7 -43.37 -0.55 -24.64
C LEU A 7 -42.15 -1.25 -24.01
N LEU A 8 -42.27 -2.05 -22.94
CA LEU A 8 -42.70 -3.47 -22.85
C LEU A 8 -42.00 -4.40 -23.86
N CYS A 9 -41.10 -5.25 -23.33
CA CYS A 9 -40.94 -6.65 -23.72
C CYS A 9 -40.19 -7.41 -22.61
N LEU A 10 -40.96 -7.99 -21.70
CA LEU A 10 -40.56 -9.05 -20.77
C LEU A 10 -40.96 -10.38 -21.44
N ASN A 11 -40.02 -11.30 -21.67
CA ASN A 11 -40.36 -12.68 -21.96
C ASN A 11 -39.33 -13.60 -21.30
N ALA A 12 -39.85 -14.39 -20.36
CA ALA A 12 -39.19 -15.52 -19.73
C ALA A 12 -39.20 -16.72 -20.70
N PHE A 13 -38.13 -17.49 -20.74
CA PHE A 13 -38.20 -18.90 -21.13
C PHE A 13 -37.17 -19.71 -20.32
N LEU A 14 -37.72 -20.58 -19.47
CA LEU A 14 -37.04 -21.70 -18.82
C LEU A 14 -37.49 -22.99 -19.53
N PHE A 15 -36.61 -24.00 -19.46
CA PHE A 15 -36.76 -25.46 -19.68
C PHE A 15 -36.03 -26.11 -20.86
N SER A 16 -34.95 -26.80 -20.47
CA SER A 16 -34.59 -28.21 -20.74
C SER A 16 -34.19 -28.71 -22.13
N CYS A 17 -32.95 -29.23 -22.20
CA CYS A 17 -32.66 -30.51 -22.84
C CYS A 17 -31.58 -31.28 -22.04
N ALA A 18 -31.84 -32.57 -21.88
CA ALA A 18 -31.05 -33.57 -21.19
C ALA A 18 -29.95 -34.18 -22.08
N GLY A 19 -29.01 -34.93 -21.48
CA GLY A 19 -28.38 -36.06 -22.17
C GLY A 19 -26.85 -36.13 -22.14
N SER A 20 -26.34 -36.84 -21.12
CA SER A 20 -25.14 -37.69 -21.07
C SER A 20 -23.98 -37.52 -22.08
N SER A 21 -22.77 -37.37 -21.54
CA SER A 21 -21.64 -38.23 -21.88
C SER A 21 -20.61 -38.18 -20.74
N ARG A 22 -20.33 -39.34 -20.15
CA ARG A 22 -19.10 -39.60 -19.40
C ARG A 22 -18.00 -39.78 -20.44
N GLU A 23 -17.05 -38.86 -20.48
CA GLU A 23 -15.70 -39.15 -20.95
C GLU A 23 -14.69 -38.55 -19.97
N SER A 24 -13.71 -39.41 -19.65
CA SER A 24 -12.60 -39.20 -18.75
C SER A 24 -11.69 -38.08 -19.23
N ALA A 25 -11.72 -36.93 -18.55
CA ALA A 25 -10.61 -36.00 -18.59
C ALA A 25 -9.65 -36.35 -17.45
N GLN A 26 -8.61 -37.13 -17.76
CA GLN A 26 -7.39 -37.15 -16.97
C GLN A 26 -6.86 -35.71 -16.92
N SER A 27 -7.10 -35.01 -15.82
CA SER A 27 -6.47 -33.72 -15.58
C SER A 27 -5.01 -33.95 -15.20
N ALA A 28 -4.15 -33.34 -16.03
CA ALA A 28 -2.70 -33.22 -15.93
C ALA A 28 -2.18 -32.91 -14.51
N PRO A 29 -0.88 -33.14 -14.26
CA PRO A 29 -0.27 -32.96 -12.95
C PRO A 29 -0.54 -31.55 -12.44
N SER A 30 -0.97 -31.45 -11.20
CA SER A 30 -1.21 -30.20 -10.48
C SER A 30 0.00 -29.28 -10.57
N GLN A 31 -0.03 -28.34 -11.53
CA GLN A 31 0.72 -27.10 -11.41
C GLN A 31 0.24 -26.45 -10.12
N VAL A 32 1.15 -26.37 -9.15
CA VAL A 32 0.99 -25.64 -7.89
C VAL A 32 0.49 -24.24 -8.26
N ARG A 33 -0.80 -23.99 -8.00
CA ARG A 33 -1.39 -22.67 -8.11
C ARG A 33 -0.59 -21.78 -7.17
N ASN A 34 0.10 -20.77 -7.69
CA ASN A 34 0.54 -19.65 -6.86
C ASN A 34 -0.73 -19.00 -6.33
N GLU A 35 -1.16 -19.44 -5.14
CA GLU A 35 -2.25 -18.82 -4.40
C GLU A 35 -1.92 -17.35 -4.19
N ASP A 36 -2.94 -16.49 -4.31
CA ASP A 36 -2.84 -15.03 -4.19
C ASP A 36 -2.40 -14.60 -2.79
N LYS A 37 -1.10 -14.73 -2.50
CA LYS A 37 -0.51 -14.28 -1.23
C LYS A 37 -0.82 -12.81 -1.00
N THR A 38 -1.17 -12.42 0.22
CA THR A 38 -1.47 -11.02 0.53
C THR A 38 -0.21 -10.14 0.43
N VAL A 39 -0.40 -8.82 0.33
CA VAL A 39 0.71 -7.86 0.38
C VAL A 39 1.57 -8.06 1.64
N ILE A 40 0.92 -8.31 2.78
CA ILE A 40 1.59 -8.49 4.07
C ILE A 40 2.40 -9.80 4.08
N GLU A 41 1.86 -10.89 3.55
CA GLU A 41 2.58 -12.17 3.44
C GLU A 41 3.82 -12.04 2.54
N LEU A 42 3.69 -11.37 1.40
CA LEU A 42 4.83 -11.14 0.50
C LEU A 42 5.91 -10.27 1.16
N LEU A 43 5.53 -9.26 1.95
CA LEU A 43 6.49 -8.47 2.73
C LEU A 43 7.17 -9.29 3.83
N ARG A 44 6.45 -10.20 4.49
CA ARG A 44 7.03 -11.14 5.46
C ARG A 44 8.02 -12.10 4.82
N GLU A 45 7.73 -12.63 3.64
CA GLU A 45 8.68 -13.47 2.91
C GLU A 45 9.96 -12.72 2.55
N ILE A 46 9.84 -11.44 2.19
CA ILE A 46 11.01 -10.59 1.95
C ILE A 46 11.81 -10.37 3.25
N SER A 47 11.15 -10.22 4.41
CA SER A 47 11.84 -10.23 5.72
C SER A 47 12.73 -11.44 5.89
N LEU A 48 12.13 -12.63 5.67
CA LEU A 48 12.81 -13.89 5.92
C LEU A 48 14.05 -14.04 5.04
N LEU A 49 14.02 -13.49 3.82
CA LEU A 49 15.20 -13.46 2.93
C LEU A 49 16.31 -12.54 3.46
N TYR A 50 16.00 -11.44 4.13
CA TYR A 50 16.99 -10.60 4.80
C TYR A 50 17.54 -11.27 6.06
N ASP A 51 16.65 -11.79 6.91
CA ASP A 51 16.99 -12.38 8.22
C ASP A 51 17.84 -13.65 8.05
N ASP A 52 17.42 -14.58 7.19
CA ASP A 52 18.13 -15.83 6.90
C ASP A 52 19.51 -15.55 6.29
N TYR A 53 19.60 -14.57 5.39
CA TYR A 53 20.88 -14.18 4.79
C TYR A 53 21.82 -13.59 5.84
N SER A 54 21.34 -12.65 6.67
CA SER A 54 22.13 -11.98 7.70
C SER A 54 22.67 -12.95 8.75
N LEU A 55 21.83 -13.90 9.20
CA LEU A 55 22.24 -14.93 10.16
C LEU A 55 23.35 -15.81 9.57
N LYS A 56 23.10 -16.38 8.38
CA LYS A 56 24.06 -17.29 7.74
C LYS A 56 25.34 -16.58 7.29
N TYR A 57 25.28 -15.29 6.95
CA TYR A 57 26.46 -14.49 6.63
C TYR A 57 27.40 -14.42 7.84
N LYS A 58 26.87 -14.09 9.03
CA LYS A 58 27.69 -14.00 10.25
C LYS A 58 28.32 -15.34 10.63
N GLU A 59 27.62 -16.43 10.42
CA GLU A 59 28.15 -17.78 10.64
C GLU A 59 29.32 -18.08 9.70
N ARG A 60 29.15 -17.87 8.39
CA ARG A 60 30.20 -18.09 7.38
C ARG A 60 31.39 -17.15 7.55
N GLU A 61 31.13 -15.89 7.90
CA GLU A 61 32.18 -14.90 8.19
C GLU A 61 33.02 -15.36 9.37
N ARG A 62 32.40 -15.83 10.46
CA ARG A 62 33.12 -16.38 11.62
C ARG A 62 33.95 -17.60 11.22
N GLU A 63 33.37 -18.54 10.49
CA GLU A 63 34.08 -19.74 10.01
C GLU A 63 35.32 -19.39 9.18
N ILE A 64 35.23 -18.38 8.32
CA ILE A 64 36.37 -17.92 7.53
C ILE A 64 37.41 -17.23 8.39
N TRP A 65 37.05 -16.38 9.33
CA TRP A 65 38.04 -15.75 10.22
C TRP A 65 38.74 -16.76 11.13
N ASP A 66 38.05 -17.82 11.54
CA ASP A 66 38.63 -18.88 12.38
C ASP A 66 39.56 -19.82 11.58
N ASN A 67 39.32 -19.99 10.26
CA ASN A 67 40.00 -21.00 9.44
C ASN A 67 40.86 -20.47 8.28
N ALA A 68 40.72 -19.20 7.88
CA ALA A 68 41.45 -18.66 6.73
C ALA A 68 42.95 -18.58 7.04
N ARG A 69 43.74 -19.27 6.22
CA ARG A 69 45.21 -19.27 6.33
C ARG A 69 45.86 -18.48 5.21
N THR A 70 45.10 -18.13 4.17
CA THR A 70 45.64 -17.48 2.97
C THR A 70 44.72 -16.39 2.41
N LYS A 71 45.30 -15.48 1.62
CA LYS A 71 44.57 -14.47 0.84
C LYS A 71 43.62 -15.09 -0.20
N SER A 72 43.89 -16.32 -0.64
CA SER A 72 43.03 -17.04 -1.59
C SER A 72 41.69 -17.44 -0.95
N ASP A 73 41.72 -17.90 0.30
CA ASP A 73 40.51 -18.31 1.04
C ASP A 73 39.55 -17.14 1.21
N ILE A 74 40.10 -15.95 1.53
CA ILE A 74 39.35 -14.70 1.65
C ILE A 74 38.74 -14.30 0.30
N ASN A 75 39.50 -14.36 -0.79
CA ASN A 75 39.00 -14.01 -2.12
C ASN A 75 37.86 -14.94 -2.57
N GLN A 76 37.95 -16.24 -2.25
CA GLN A 76 36.91 -17.21 -2.57
C GLN A 76 35.65 -16.97 -1.74
N PHE A 77 35.78 -16.63 -0.45
CA PHE A 77 34.67 -16.23 0.40
C PHE A 77 33.95 -15.00 -0.17
N VAL A 78 34.68 -13.93 -0.48
CA VAL A 78 34.09 -12.70 -1.07
C VAL A 78 33.34 -13.01 -2.38
N LYS A 79 33.89 -13.87 -3.23
CA LYS A 79 33.22 -14.28 -4.47
C LYS A 79 31.91 -15.02 -4.18
N ASN A 80 31.91 -15.98 -3.27
CA ASN A 80 30.72 -16.73 -2.88
C ASN A 80 29.65 -15.81 -2.27
N GLU A 81 30.04 -14.84 -1.43
CA GLU A 81 29.09 -13.88 -0.84
C GLU A 81 28.45 -12.97 -1.88
N ASN A 82 29.20 -12.54 -2.90
CA ASN A 82 28.64 -11.78 -4.01
C ASN A 82 27.59 -12.60 -4.79
N GLU A 83 27.85 -13.89 -5.02
CA GLU A 83 26.90 -14.79 -5.69
C GLU A 83 25.62 -15.00 -4.86
N LEU A 84 25.75 -15.23 -3.55
CA LEU A 84 24.61 -15.39 -2.63
C LEU A 84 23.80 -14.10 -2.51
N THR A 85 24.46 -12.94 -2.39
CA THR A 85 23.81 -11.62 -2.36
C THR A 85 23.02 -11.38 -3.65
N SER A 86 23.60 -11.69 -4.80
CA SER A 86 22.92 -11.55 -6.10
C SER A 86 21.69 -12.45 -6.19
N LYS A 87 21.79 -13.70 -5.74
CA LYS A 87 20.64 -14.63 -5.70
C LYS A 87 19.51 -14.11 -4.83
N ARG A 88 19.82 -13.64 -3.61
CA ARG A 88 18.86 -13.01 -2.69
C ARG A 88 18.17 -11.81 -3.33
N ASN A 89 18.96 -10.88 -3.88
CA ASN A 89 18.43 -9.65 -4.48
C ASN A 89 17.54 -9.94 -5.69
N ASN A 90 17.87 -10.96 -6.50
CA ASN A 90 17.01 -11.43 -7.59
C ASN A 90 15.68 -11.99 -7.08
N GLU A 91 15.68 -12.72 -5.97
CA GLU A 91 14.45 -13.25 -5.37
C GLU A 91 13.58 -12.14 -4.78
N ILE A 92 14.18 -11.21 -4.04
CA ILE A 92 13.51 -10.00 -3.52
C ILE A 92 12.90 -9.22 -4.67
N SER A 93 13.65 -8.99 -5.76
CA SER A 93 13.15 -8.27 -6.95
C SER A 93 11.91 -8.95 -7.55
N LYS A 94 11.91 -10.28 -7.65
CA LYS A 94 10.75 -11.05 -8.15
C LYS A 94 9.53 -10.89 -7.24
N LYS A 95 9.72 -10.98 -5.92
CA LYS A 95 8.63 -10.79 -4.94
C LYS A 95 8.10 -9.35 -4.95
N LEU A 96 8.98 -8.35 -5.04
CA LEU A 96 8.60 -6.93 -5.13
C LEU A 96 7.87 -6.60 -6.44
N ALA A 97 8.27 -7.21 -7.55
CA ALA A 97 7.57 -7.06 -8.83
C ALA A 97 6.12 -7.56 -8.73
N ALA A 98 5.88 -8.63 -7.96
CA ALA A 98 4.54 -9.14 -7.70
C ALA A 98 3.68 -8.17 -6.86
N LEU A 99 4.30 -7.29 -6.05
CA LEU A 99 3.58 -6.29 -5.24
C LEU A 99 3.10 -5.07 -6.03
N LYS A 100 3.75 -4.73 -7.14
CA LYS A 100 3.42 -3.53 -7.91
C LYS A 100 2.00 -3.61 -8.46
N GLY A 101 1.20 -2.58 -8.19
CA GLY A 101 -0.19 -2.48 -8.61
C GLY A 101 -1.18 -3.23 -7.73
N ARG A 102 -0.72 -4.00 -6.73
CA ARG A 102 -1.62 -4.71 -5.82
C ARG A 102 -2.35 -3.74 -4.90
N GLU A 103 -3.61 -4.08 -4.64
CA GLU A 103 -4.40 -3.44 -3.61
C GLU A 103 -3.88 -3.82 -2.22
N ILE A 104 -4.02 -2.87 -1.31
CA ILE A 104 -3.58 -3.01 0.06
C ILE A 104 -4.83 -3.12 0.92
N PRO A 105 -4.94 -4.15 1.77
CA PRO A 105 -6.00 -4.19 2.77
C PRO A 105 -5.77 -3.06 3.77
N VAL A 106 -6.76 -2.18 3.88
CA VAL A 106 -6.69 -0.98 4.73
C VAL A 106 -7.89 -0.98 5.64
N THR A 107 -7.63 -0.97 6.95
CA THR A 107 -8.67 -0.72 7.94
C THR A 107 -8.95 0.77 7.97
N VAL A 108 -10.17 1.16 7.60
CA VAL A 108 -10.56 2.57 7.51
C VAL A 108 -11.33 2.97 8.75
N ILE A 109 -10.87 4.02 9.44
CA ILE A 109 -11.68 4.65 10.48
C ILE A 109 -12.71 5.56 9.79
N PRO A 110 -14.01 5.33 9.99
CA PRO A 110 -15.05 6.10 9.29
C PRO A 110 -14.97 7.58 9.63
N ASP A 111 -14.87 8.42 8.62
CA ASP A 111 -15.05 9.87 8.74
C ASP A 111 -16.45 10.27 8.22
N SER A 112 -17.05 11.36 8.72
CA SER A 112 -18.40 11.75 8.31
C SER A 112 -18.47 12.47 6.96
N ILE A 113 -17.36 13.06 6.51
CA ILE A 113 -17.20 13.84 5.28
C ILE A 113 -16.40 13.06 4.24
N PHE A 114 -15.39 12.31 4.67
CA PHE A 114 -14.46 11.59 3.81
C PHE A 114 -14.68 10.08 3.84
N GLU A 115 -14.31 9.44 2.74
CA GLU A 115 -14.31 7.99 2.59
C GLU A 115 -12.98 7.55 1.99
N VAL A 116 -12.21 6.78 2.75
CA VAL A 116 -11.07 6.06 2.18
C VAL A 116 -11.63 4.83 1.46
N THR A 117 -11.52 4.83 0.14
CA THR A 117 -12.10 3.80 -0.74
C THR A 117 -11.14 2.64 -1.03
N GLY A 118 -9.85 2.81 -0.73
CA GLY A 118 -8.85 1.75 -0.86
C GLY A 118 -7.42 2.30 -0.86
N GLY A 119 -6.46 1.39 -1.03
CA GLY A 119 -5.06 1.71 -1.21
C GLY A 119 -4.39 0.78 -2.21
N LYS A 120 -3.33 1.25 -2.89
CA LYS A 120 -2.56 0.47 -3.86
C LYS A 120 -1.07 0.72 -3.73
N ILE A 121 -0.25 -0.25 -4.13
CA ILE A 121 1.20 -0.08 -4.27
C ILE A 121 1.49 0.44 -5.69
N LEU A 122 2.04 1.64 -5.80
CA LEU A 122 2.46 2.20 -7.10
C LEU A 122 3.80 1.65 -7.55
N ASN A 123 4.76 1.58 -6.64
CA ASN A 123 6.12 1.18 -6.95
C ASN A 123 6.81 0.57 -5.73
N CYS A 124 7.78 -0.28 -6.01
CA CYS A 124 8.63 -0.91 -5.00
C CYS A 124 10.09 -0.64 -5.39
N THR A 125 10.90 -0.21 -4.44
CA THR A 125 12.35 -0.07 -4.59
C THR A 125 13.02 -0.77 -3.43
N PHE A 126 14.21 -1.32 -3.62
CA PHE A 126 14.95 -1.95 -2.54
C PHE A 126 16.43 -1.59 -2.61
N SER A 127 17.07 -1.67 -1.45
CA SER A 127 18.51 -1.52 -1.25
C SER A 127 19.05 -2.75 -0.53
N GLU A 128 20.32 -2.70 -0.14
CA GLU A 128 20.99 -3.79 0.56
C GLU A 128 20.30 -4.22 1.85
N ASN A 129 19.56 -3.31 2.52
CA ASN A 129 18.94 -3.53 3.83
C ASN A 129 17.48 -3.04 3.94
N GLU A 130 16.93 -2.39 2.91
CA GLU A 130 15.61 -1.78 3.02
C GLU A 130 14.76 -2.00 1.77
N VAL A 131 13.45 -2.05 1.96
CA VAL A 131 12.43 -1.98 0.91
C VAL A 131 11.63 -0.71 1.13
N ALA A 132 11.58 0.12 0.10
CA ALA A 132 10.69 1.28 0.03
C ALA A 132 9.48 0.96 -0.86
N LEU A 133 8.29 1.06 -0.30
CA LEU A 133 7.02 0.94 -1.02
C LEU A 133 6.41 2.32 -1.23
N LYS A 134 6.25 2.74 -2.48
CA LYS A 134 5.40 3.89 -2.82
C LYS A 134 3.96 3.42 -2.84
N MET A 135 3.19 3.83 -1.86
CA MET A 135 1.80 3.48 -1.70
C MET A 135 0.92 4.69 -1.98
N THR A 136 -0.32 4.44 -2.38
CA THR A 136 -1.32 5.45 -2.68
C THR A 136 -2.64 5.09 -2.04
N PHE A 137 -3.28 6.05 -1.37
CA PHE A 137 -4.66 5.91 -0.91
C PHE A 137 -5.63 6.70 -1.78
N PHE A 138 -6.84 6.17 -1.89
CA PHE A 138 -7.94 6.78 -2.62
C PHE A 138 -8.98 7.28 -1.64
N VAL A 139 -9.20 8.60 -1.64
CA VAL A 139 -10.16 9.24 -0.72
C VAL A 139 -11.22 9.97 -1.55
N LYS A 140 -12.49 9.81 -1.18
CA LYS A 140 -13.63 10.48 -1.82
C LYS A 140 -14.41 11.31 -0.82
N LEU A 141 -15.03 12.38 -1.31
CA LEU A 141 -15.97 13.18 -0.53
C LEU A 141 -17.37 12.54 -0.51
N LYS A 142 -17.89 12.26 0.69
CA LYS A 142 -19.28 11.84 0.90
C LYS A 142 -20.25 13.01 0.95
N LYS A 143 -19.73 14.21 1.24
CA LYS A 143 -20.48 15.47 1.34
C LYS A 143 -19.59 16.60 0.83
N ASP A 144 -20.20 17.74 0.49
CA ASP A 144 -19.45 18.94 0.14
C ASP A 144 -18.51 19.33 1.30
N PHE A 145 -17.25 19.63 0.96
CA PHE A 145 -16.27 20.10 1.91
C PHE A 145 -16.30 21.63 1.97
N ILE A 146 -16.76 22.15 3.11
CA ILE A 146 -16.72 23.57 3.43
C ILE A 146 -15.55 23.78 4.40
N PRO A 147 -14.43 24.36 3.97
CA PRO A 147 -13.27 24.53 4.83
C PRO A 147 -13.58 25.53 5.94
N ASP A 148 -13.25 25.14 7.17
CA ASP A 148 -13.17 26.08 8.28
C ASP A 148 -11.98 27.00 8.08
N PHE A 149 -12.06 28.25 8.55
CA PHE A 149 -10.95 29.19 8.45
C PHE A 149 -10.43 29.53 9.85
N HIS A 150 -9.11 29.66 9.99
CA HIS A 150 -8.50 30.15 11.21
C HIS A 150 -8.84 31.63 11.41
N TYR A 151 -9.37 31.96 12.59
CA TYR A 151 -9.70 33.33 12.99
C TYR A 151 -8.55 33.94 13.82
N ASN A 152 -7.95 35.03 13.32
CA ASN A 152 -6.99 35.79 14.09
C ASN A 152 -7.73 36.79 15.00
N MET A 153 -7.60 36.62 16.32
CA MET A 153 -8.29 37.47 17.29
C MET A 153 -7.83 38.94 17.27
N ILE A 154 -6.56 39.20 16.97
CA ILE A 154 -5.96 40.55 16.98
C ILE A 154 -6.46 41.36 15.78
N THR A 155 -6.41 40.78 14.59
CA THR A 155 -6.81 41.47 13.35
C THR A 155 -8.29 41.34 13.02
N LYS A 156 -9.04 40.51 13.76
CA LYS A 156 -10.43 40.14 13.52
C LYS A 156 -10.70 39.62 12.10
N LYS A 157 -9.70 38.97 11.49
CA LYS A 157 -9.75 38.46 10.12
C LYS A 157 -9.46 36.96 10.06
N TYR A 158 -10.07 36.31 9.07
CA TYR A 158 -9.76 34.94 8.69
C TYR A 158 -8.61 34.93 7.68
N TYR A 159 -7.62 34.04 7.83
CA TYR A 159 -6.41 34.08 7.00
C TYR A 159 -6.02 32.78 6.31
N ALA A 160 -6.46 31.61 6.80
CA ALA A 160 -6.14 30.33 6.16
C ALA A 160 -7.22 29.28 6.43
N PRO A 161 -7.60 28.46 5.43
CA PRO A 161 -8.48 27.33 5.64
C PRO A 161 -7.75 26.24 6.45
N LYS A 162 -8.47 25.57 7.36
CA LYS A 162 -8.07 24.28 7.94
C LYS A 162 -8.37 23.20 6.92
N ILE A 163 -7.32 22.49 6.52
CA ILE A 163 -7.40 21.45 5.51
C ILE A 163 -7.17 20.11 6.21
N PRO A 164 -8.11 19.16 6.11
CA PRO A 164 -7.96 17.85 6.70
C PRO A 164 -6.78 17.10 6.09
N GLY A 165 -6.16 16.26 6.91
CA GLY A 165 -5.06 15.38 6.53
C GLY A 165 -5.47 13.91 6.57
N LEU A 166 -4.84 13.09 5.74
CA LEU A 166 -4.86 11.64 5.89
C LEU A 166 -3.73 11.24 6.82
N ASP A 167 -4.06 10.64 7.96
CA ASP A 167 -3.13 9.99 8.88
C ASP A 167 -3.11 8.47 8.59
N ILE A 168 -1.90 7.91 8.48
CA ILE A 168 -1.69 6.49 8.16
C ILE A 168 -0.90 5.85 9.30
N LYS A 169 -1.44 4.78 9.85
CA LYS A 169 -0.89 4.05 10.99
C LYS A 169 -0.56 2.62 10.59
N PHE A 170 0.60 2.14 11.00
CA PHE A 170 1.01 0.75 10.82
C PHE A 170 0.94 0.06 12.17
N ARG A 171 0.22 -1.07 12.24
CA ARG A 171 0.11 -1.86 13.46
C ARG A 171 0.83 -3.18 13.34
N ASN A 172 1.41 -3.58 14.47
CA ASN A 172 1.93 -4.92 14.63
C ASN A 172 0.87 -5.92 15.08
N SER A 173 1.29 -7.19 15.17
CA SER A 173 0.43 -8.29 15.63
C SER A 173 -0.07 -8.11 17.07
N GLU A 174 0.59 -7.26 17.86
CA GLU A 174 0.23 -6.93 19.23
C GLU A 174 -0.73 -5.72 19.32
N GLY A 175 -1.05 -5.09 18.17
CA GLY A 175 -1.91 -3.91 18.09
C GLY A 175 -1.22 -2.60 18.47
N GLU A 176 0.08 -2.64 18.75
CA GLU A 176 0.89 -1.45 18.98
C GLU A 176 0.99 -0.63 17.70
N THR A 177 0.71 0.66 17.84
CA THR A 177 0.80 1.60 16.74
C THR A 177 2.19 2.20 16.74
N ARG A 178 2.95 1.98 15.67
CA ARG A 178 4.06 2.88 15.38
C ARG A 178 3.47 4.06 14.64
N ASP A 179 3.28 5.16 15.37
CA ASP A 179 2.80 6.42 14.79
C ASP A 179 3.83 6.91 13.78
N PHE A 180 3.42 6.96 12.52
CA PHE A 180 4.19 7.62 11.48
C PHE A 180 3.57 8.98 11.19
N PRO A 181 4.32 10.08 11.33
CA PRO A 181 3.83 11.40 10.99
C PRO A 181 3.79 11.54 9.46
N TYR A 182 2.84 10.86 8.81
CA TYR A 182 2.46 11.15 7.44
C TYR A 182 1.17 11.95 7.48
N SER A 183 1.25 13.22 7.87
CA SER A 183 0.13 14.15 7.65
C SER A 183 0.23 14.68 6.22
N SER A 184 -0.46 14.00 5.32
CA SER A 184 -0.63 14.49 3.95
C SER A 184 -1.97 15.21 3.87
N TYR A 185 -1.95 16.49 3.51
CA TYR A 185 -3.19 17.25 3.32
C TYR A 185 -4.02 16.65 2.19
N LEU A 186 -5.31 16.42 2.43
CA LEU A 186 -6.23 15.88 1.42
C LEU A 186 -6.43 16.81 0.22
N PHE A 187 -6.11 18.10 0.41
CA PHE A 187 -6.17 19.13 -0.60
C PHE A 187 -4.85 19.92 -0.63
N ASN A 188 -4.49 20.46 -1.79
CA ASN A 188 -3.36 21.36 -1.88
C ASN A 188 -3.65 22.64 -1.07
N PHE A 189 -2.86 22.86 -0.01
CA PHE A 189 -3.04 23.98 0.91
C PHE A 189 -2.89 25.35 0.23
N ASP A 190 -1.90 25.51 -0.64
CA ASP A 190 -1.66 26.79 -1.35
C ASP A 190 -2.78 27.15 -2.32
N LYS A 191 -3.32 26.14 -3.01
CA LYS A 191 -4.49 26.28 -3.88
C LYS A 191 -5.72 26.64 -3.05
N ALA A 192 -5.98 25.90 -1.97
CA ALA A 192 -7.09 26.18 -1.08
C ALA A 192 -7.01 27.58 -0.47
N LYS A 193 -5.82 28.06 -0.10
CA LYS A 193 -5.62 29.41 0.43
C LYS A 193 -6.02 30.52 -0.56
N LYS A 194 -5.88 30.27 -1.87
CA LYS A 194 -6.20 31.24 -2.93
C LYS A 194 -7.65 31.16 -3.39
N GLU A 195 -8.23 29.96 -3.40
CA GLU A 195 -9.54 29.69 -4.02
C GLU A 195 -10.68 29.51 -3.01
N ALA A 196 -10.40 29.06 -1.79
CA ALA A 196 -11.44 28.79 -0.80
C ALA A 196 -12.08 30.09 -0.31
N VAL A 197 -13.41 30.09 -0.23
CA VAL A 197 -14.21 31.20 0.29
C VAL A 197 -14.97 30.73 1.53
N ARG A 198 -14.93 31.51 2.60
CA ARG A 198 -15.60 31.18 3.86
C ARG A 198 -17.10 30.93 3.64
N GLY A 199 -17.59 29.81 4.19
CA GLY A 199 -18.99 29.41 4.12
C GLY A 199 -19.44 28.89 2.74
N LYS A 200 -18.52 28.71 1.80
CA LYS A 200 -18.80 28.08 0.49
C LYS A 200 -18.10 26.73 0.41
N ALA A 201 -18.72 25.80 -0.33
CA ALA A 201 -18.08 24.55 -0.68
C ALA A 201 -16.81 24.85 -1.50
N TYR A 202 -15.69 24.25 -1.07
CA TYR A 202 -14.42 24.29 -1.80
C TYR A 202 -14.27 23.09 -2.73
N ALA A 203 -14.79 21.93 -2.30
CA ALA A 203 -14.86 20.71 -3.08
C ALA A 203 -16.23 20.04 -2.88
N HIS A 204 -16.67 19.29 -3.86
CA HIS A 204 -18.03 18.77 -3.94
C HIS A 204 -18.09 17.28 -3.63
N LYS A 205 -19.26 16.83 -3.17
CA LYS A 205 -19.54 15.41 -2.99
C LYS A 205 -19.21 14.62 -4.27
N GLY A 206 -18.49 13.51 -4.10
CA GLY A 206 -18.07 12.63 -5.18
C GLY A 206 -16.69 12.96 -5.74
N ASP A 207 -16.15 14.15 -5.47
CA ASP A 207 -14.79 14.50 -5.87
C ASP A 207 -13.79 13.54 -5.21
N GLU A 208 -12.87 13.02 -6.01
CA GLU A 208 -11.70 12.34 -5.48
C GLU A 208 -10.79 13.40 -4.85
N CYS A 209 -10.48 13.22 -3.57
CA CYS A 209 -9.59 14.11 -2.82
C CYS A 209 -8.17 13.92 -3.37
N ASN A 210 -7.84 14.72 -4.39
CA ASN A 210 -6.69 14.45 -5.25
C ASN A 210 -6.29 15.61 -6.15
N GLY A 211 -6.54 16.87 -5.78
CA GLY A 211 -6.38 18.02 -6.68
C GLY A 211 -5.02 18.27 -7.37
N LEU A 212 -4.00 17.40 -7.31
CA LEU A 212 -2.71 17.54 -8.02
C LEU A 212 -1.99 16.27 -8.56
N GLU A 213 -2.39 15.02 -8.32
CA GLU A 213 -1.87 13.80 -8.99
C GLU A 213 -2.72 12.60 -8.50
N PRO A 214 -2.69 11.41 -9.15
CA PRO A 214 -3.61 10.32 -8.82
C PRO A 214 -3.24 9.63 -7.50
N GLY A 215 -3.74 10.19 -6.41
CA GLY A 215 -3.81 9.61 -5.08
C GLY A 215 -2.76 10.16 -4.12
N ILE A 216 -3.10 10.16 -2.84
CA ILE A 216 -2.19 10.57 -1.77
C ILE A 216 -1.09 9.53 -1.67
N SER A 217 0.10 9.91 -2.11
CA SER A 217 1.23 9.00 -2.27
C SER A 217 2.33 9.26 -1.26
N PHE A 218 2.84 8.20 -0.66
CA PHE A 218 3.88 8.24 0.36
C PHE A 218 4.80 7.02 0.21
N VAL A 219 6.01 7.13 0.75
CA VAL A 219 7.01 6.07 0.70
C VAL A 219 7.19 5.49 2.09
N VAL A 220 6.88 4.20 2.25
CA VAL A 220 7.10 3.47 3.50
C VAL A 220 8.36 2.65 3.36
N ARG A 221 9.24 2.71 4.34
CA ARG A 221 10.47 1.92 4.38
C ARG A 221 10.35 0.81 5.39
N PHE A 222 10.66 -0.40 4.94
CA PHE A 222 10.76 -1.62 5.73
C PHE A 222 12.21 -2.12 5.70
N GLY A 223 12.70 -2.72 6.78
CA GLY A 223 14.13 -3.01 6.92
C GLY A 223 14.58 -3.19 8.37
N PRO A 224 15.70 -3.88 8.63
CA PRO A 224 16.33 -3.92 9.96
C PRO A 224 16.78 -2.53 10.43
N SER A 225 17.16 -1.66 9.49
CA SER A 225 17.49 -0.25 9.73
C SER A 225 16.31 0.70 9.49
N ALA A 226 15.20 0.18 8.96
CA ALA A 226 14.05 1.00 8.62
C ALA A 226 13.15 1.22 9.83
N HIS A 227 12.21 2.15 9.67
CA HIS A 227 11.31 2.52 10.75
C HIS A 227 10.28 1.42 11.11
N VAL A 228 9.99 0.51 10.18
CA VAL A 228 9.08 -0.64 10.36
C VAL A 228 9.84 -1.93 10.10
N SER A 229 9.94 -2.79 11.11
CA SER A 229 10.41 -4.17 10.91
C SER A 229 9.38 -4.93 10.08
N TYR A 230 9.83 -5.71 9.11
CA TYR A 230 8.95 -6.50 8.26
C TYR A 230 8.17 -7.58 9.04
N SER A 231 8.75 -8.12 10.12
CA SER A 231 8.15 -9.15 10.98
C SER A 231 6.90 -8.65 11.71
N ASP A 232 6.87 -7.36 11.99
CA ASP A 232 5.92 -6.74 12.90
C ASP A 232 4.82 -6.01 12.13
N LEU A 233 4.62 -6.24 10.83
CA LEU A 233 3.48 -5.65 10.12
C LEU A 233 2.30 -6.64 10.14
N ALA A 234 1.16 -6.19 10.68
CA ALA A 234 -0.08 -6.95 10.73
C ALA A 234 -1.24 -6.23 10.03
N SER A 235 -1.34 -4.91 10.14
CA SER A 235 -2.38 -4.14 9.45
C SER A 235 -1.93 -2.71 9.16
N ILE A 236 -2.65 -2.09 8.23
CA ILE A 236 -2.49 -0.69 7.86
C ILE A 236 -3.84 -0.01 8.13
N GLU A 237 -3.81 1.02 8.95
CA GLU A 237 -4.97 1.83 9.32
C GLU A 237 -4.88 3.21 8.67
N ALA A 238 -6.02 3.68 8.15
CA ALA A 238 -6.15 5.00 7.56
C ALA A 238 -7.27 5.77 8.26
N SER A 239 -6.98 7.00 8.68
CA SER A 239 -7.94 7.90 9.34
C SER A 239 -7.78 9.33 8.85
N ILE A 240 -8.88 10.08 8.83
CA ILE A 240 -8.85 11.51 8.50
C ILE A 240 -8.77 12.33 9.79
N ASN A 241 -7.83 13.26 9.82
CA ASN A 241 -7.64 14.23 10.89
C ASN A 241 -8.04 15.63 10.40
N HIS A 242 -8.67 16.44 11.25
CA HIS A 242 -9.26 17.75 10.93
C HIS A 242 -8.55 18.92 11.62
#